data_AF-A0A8X6SGD4-F1
#
_entry.id   AF-A0A8X6SGD4-F1
#
_cell.length_a   1.000
_cell.length_b   1.000
_cell.length_c   1.000
_cell.angle_alpha   90.00
_cell.angle_beta   90.00
_cell.angle_gamma   90.00
#
_symmetry.space_group_name_H-M   'P 1'
#
loop_
_entity.id
_entity.type
_entity.pdbx_description
1 polymer ?
#
loop_
_entity_poly.entity_id
_entity_poly.type
_entity_poly.pdbx_seq_one_letter_code
_entity_poly.pdbx_strand_id
1 'polypeptide(L)'
;MKTINTAFPKLRSKLSGEFIKLYSDNSEQYRKLLHFVEENKFQFHSITPKQDRPIKVVIKGLPRDSNIEDIQEDLLEQGFHDCKVTQLIGRITKQKLPRFYGYTPPQH
;
A
#
# COMPACT_ATOMS: atom_id res chain seq x y z
N MET A 1 -8.66 27.25 -0.70
CA MET A 1 -7.51 27.06 -1.63
C MET A 1 -6.34 28.01 -1.36
N LYS A 2 -6.54 29.28 -0.97
CA LYS A 2 -5.43 30.23 -0.75
C LYS A 2 -4.49 29.81 0.39
N THR A 3 -5.00 29.19 1.45
CA THR A 3 -4.24 28.84 2.67
C THR A 3 -3.13 27.81 2.45
N ILE A 4 -3.37 26.73 1.67
CA ILE A 4 -2.36 25.68 1.43
C ILE A 4 -1.20 26.21 0.58
N ASN A 5 -1.49 26.99 -0.46
CA ASN A 5 -0.44 27.60 -1.29
C ASN A 5 0.35 28.68 -0.54
N THR A 6 -0.26 29.36 0.44
CA THR A 6 0.45 30.29 1.35
C THR A 6 1.36 29.53 2.31
N ALA A 7 0.90 28.42 2.90
CA ALA A 7 1.69 27.64 3.84
C ALA A 7 2.81 26.83 3.16
N PHE A 8 2.59 26.36 1.93
CA PHE A 8 3.53 25.53 1.17
C PHE A 8 3.70 26.02 -0.28
N PRO A 9 4.40 27.14 -0.50
CA PRO A 9 4.49 27.79 -1.81
C PRO A 9 5.26 26.98 -2.88
N LYS A 10 6.09 26.02 -2.48
CA LYS A 10 6.85 25.14 -3.40
C LYS A 10 6.25 23.73 -3.54
N LEU A 11 5.07 23.47 -2.97
CA LEU A 11 4.46 22.15 -2.99
C LEU A 11 3.86 21.87 -4.36
N ARG A 12 4.25 20.76 -4.98
CA ARG A 12 3.66 20.33 -6.24
C ARG A 12 2.24 19.84 -5.95
N SER A 13 1.24 20.51 -6.52
CA SER A 13 -0.17 20.12 -6.42
C SER A 13 -0.76 19.81 -7.79
N LYS A 14 -1.70 18.86 -7.85
CA LYS A 14 -2.42 18.49 -9.07
C LYS A 14 -3.89 18.25 -8.74
N LEU A 15 -4.78 18.92 -9.47
CA LEU A 15 -6.21 18.65 -9.42
C LEU A 15 -6.50 17.26 -10.02
N SER A 16 -7.30 16.46 -9.33
CA SER A 16 -7.63 15.08 -9.71
C SER A 16 -9.12 14.82 -9.42
N GLY A 17 -9.98 15.34 -10.29
CA GLY A 17 -11.43 15.32 -10.08
C GLY A 17 -11.81 16.23 -8.91
N GLU A 18 -12.54 15.69 -7.95
CA GLU A 18 -12.96 16.41 -6.73
C GLU A 18 -11.82 16.56 -5.70
N PHE A 19 -10.70 15.86 -5.91
CA PHE A 19 -9.57 15.86 -4.98
C PHE A 19 -8.40 16.71 -5.49
N ILE A 20 -7.65 17.27 -4.56
CA ILE A 20 -6.34 17.88 -4.83
C ILE A 20 -5.27 16.91 -4.33
N LYS A 21 -4.41 16.44 -5.24
CA LYS A 21 -3.24 15.64 -4.90
C LYS A 21 -2.08 16.56 -4.57
N LEU A 22 -1.49 16.36 -3.40
CA LEU A 22 -0.32 17.08 -2.93
C LEU A 22 0.87 16.13 -2.95
N TYR A 23 1.97 16.56 -3.56
CA TYR A 23 3.20 15.78 -3.66
C TYR A 23 4.28 16.45 -2.82
N SER A 24 4.84 15.70 -1.89
CA SER A 24 5.97 16.13 -1.06
C SER A 24 7.23 15.44 -1.56
N ASP A 25 8.28 16.21 -1.81
CA ASP A 25 9.57 15.66 -2.26
C ASP A 25 10.42 15.11 -1.11
N ASN A 26 10.15 15.55 0.13
CA ASN A 26 10.89 15.16 1.33
C ASN A 26 9.96 14.65 2.43
N SER A 27 10.45 13.71 3.25
CA SER A 27 9.69 13.12 4.37
C SER A 27 9.28 14.17 5.42
N GLU A 28 10.13 15.16 5.68
CA GLU A 28 9.79 16.26 6.60
C GLU A 28 8.65 17.13 6.08
N GLN A 29 8.62 17.45 4.78
CA GLN A 29 7.53 18.22 4.18
C GLN A 29 6.22 17.42 4.23
N TYR A 30 6.28 16.11 4.00
CA TYR A 30 5.13 15.23 4.12
C TYR A 30 4.53 15.25 5.54
N ARG A 31 5.38 15.15 6.57
CA ARG A 31 4.93 15.20 7.98
C ARG A 31 4.33 16.56 8.35
N LYS A 32 4.96 17.67 7.92
CA LYS A 32 4.41 19.03 8.11
C LYS A 32 3.07 19.21 7.42
N LEU A 33 2.92 18.64 6.22
CA LEU A 33 1.68 18.70 5.47
C LEU A 33 0.57 17.90 6.17
N LEU A 34 0.86 16.69 6.65
CA LEU A 34 -0.09 15.88 7.42
C LEU A 34 -0.58 16.65 8.64
N HIS A 35 0.34 17.19 9.44
CA HIS A 35 0.01 17.97 10.63
C HIS A 35 -0.86 19.18 10.30
N PHE A 36 -0.49 19.95 9.26
CA PHE A 36 -1.27 21.12 8.82
C PHE A 36 -2.70 20.72 8.44
N VAL A 37 -2.86 19.61 7.71
CA VAL A 37 -4.16 19.16 7.24
C VAL A 37 -5.02 18.62 8.40
N GLU A 38 -4.40 17.95 9.38
CA GLU A 38 -5.04 17.51 10.63
C GLU A 38 -5.49 18.69 11.51
N GLU A 39 -4.62 19.68 11.75
CA GLU A 39 -4.93 20.87 12.55
C GLU A 39 -6.10 21.68 11.97
N ASN A 40 -6.13 21.81 10.65
CA ASN A 40 -7.19 22.51 9.95
C ASN A 40 -8.44 21.64 9.73
N LYS A 41 -8.46 20.40 10.23
CA LYS A 41 -9.57 19.44 10.16
C LYS A 41 -10.08 19.21 8.74
N PHE A 42 -9.20 19.22 7.75
CA PHE A 42 -9.58 18.89 6.38
C PHE A 42 -9.82 17.38 6.25
N GLN A 43 -10.75 16.97 5.39
CA GLN A 43 -10.84 15.57 5.00
C GLN A 43 -9.70 15.26 4.03
N PHE A 44 -8.87 14.27 4.36
CA PHE A 44 -7.75 13.87 3.52
C PHE A 44 -7.53 12.36 3.56
N HIS A 45 -6.79 11.89 2.56
CA HIS A 45 -6.27 10.52 2.52
C HIS A 45 -4.76 10.58 2.41
N SER A 46 -4.06 9.99 3.37
CA SER A 46 -2.61 9.88 3.34
C SER A 46 -2.19 8.66 2.53
N ILE A 47 -1.26 8.87 1.59
CA ILE A 47 -0.66 7.77 0.85
C ILE A 47 0.58 7.34 1.62
N THR A 48 0.63 6.08 2.04
CA THR A 48 1.80 5.49 2.71
C THR A 48 3.05 5.63 1.83
N PRO A 49 4.18 6.13 2.38
CA PRO A 49 5.46 6.19 1.69
C PRO A 49 5.84 4.82 1.11
N LYS A 50 6.58 4.79 0.00
CA LYS A 50 6.96 3.52 -0.64
C LYS A 50 7.74 2.59 0.29
N GLN A 51 8.54 3.15 1.19
CA GLN A 51 9.36 2.40 2.14
C GLN A 51 8.53 1.66 3.18
N ASP A 52 7.40 2.23 3.58
CA ASP A 52 6.52 1.63 4.60
C ASP A 52 5.42 0.74 3.99
N ARG A 53 5.42 0.56 2.66
CA ARG A 53 4.40 -0.27 2.00
C ARG A 53 4.73 -1.75 2.16
N PRO A 54 3.75 -2.59 2.53
CA PRO A 54 3.96 -4.03 2.51
C PRO A 54 4.29 -4.49 1.09
N ILE A 55 5.22 -5.43 0.98
CA ILE A 55 5.62 -6.00 -0.29
C ILE A 55 4.59 -7.06 -0.68
N LYS A 56 4.09 -6.96 -1.92
CA LYS A 56 3.19 -7.97 -2.47
C LYS A 56 3.99 -9.06 -3.16
N VAL A 57 3.94 -10.27 -2.62
CA VAL A 57 4.55 -11.47 -3.22
C VAL A 57 3.47 -12.21 -4.01
N VAL A 58 3.81 -12.69 -5.21
CA VAL A 58 2.90 -13.52 -6.04
C VAL A 58 3.56 -14.86 -6.27
N ILE A 59 2.93 -15.91 -5.75
CA ILE A 59 3.40 -17.28 -5.81
C ILE A 59 2.70 -17.96 -6.99
N LYS A 60 3.50 -18.50 -7.91
CA LYS A 60 3.05 -19.18 -9.14
C LYS A 60 3.62 -20.60 -9.16
N GLY A 61 2.97 -21.51 -9.87
CA GLY A 61 3.45 -22.88 -10.05
C GLY A 61 2.96 -23.87 -8.99
N LEU A 62 2.20 -23.41 -7.99
CA LEU A 62 1.55 -24.29 -7.02
C LEU A 62 0.21 -24.82 -7.58
N PRO A 63 -0.14 -26.09 -7.29
CA PRO A 63 -1.46 -26.63 -7.55
C PRO A 63 -2.59 -25.76 -6.99
N ARG A 64 -3.77 -25.85 -7.62
CA ARG A 64 -4.98 -25.14 -7.15
C ARG A 64 -5.43 -25.61 -5.76
N ASP A 65 -5.15 -26.86 -5.43
CA ASP A 65 -5.61 -27.49 -4.20
C ASP A 65 -4.56 -27.45 -3.08
N SER A 66 -3.45 -26.72 -3.30
CA SER A 66 -2.45 -26.47 -2.26
C SER A 66 -3.07 -25.79 -1.06
N ASN A 67 -2.70 -26.28 0.13
CA ASN A 67 -3.18 -25.70 1.38
C ASN A 67 -2.51 -24.34 1.62
N ILE A 68 -3.28 -23.37 2.13
CA ILE A 68 -2.77 -22.04 2.43
C ILE A 68 -1.86 -22.08 3.66
N GLU A 69 -2.18 -22.90 4.67
CA GLU A 69 -1.36 -23.03 5.88
C GLU A 69 0.05 -23.53 5.55
N ASP A 70 0.17 -24.62 4.78
CA ASP A 70 1.45 -25.18 4.35
C ASP A 70 2.29 -24.12 3.60
N ILE A 71 1.66 -23.32 2.73
CA ILE A 71 2.36 -22.23 2.02
C ILE A 71 2.84 -21.15 3.00
N GLN A 72 2.08 -20.84 4.04
CA GLN A 72 2.47 -19.87 5.05
C GLN A 72 3.63 -20.37 5.91
N GLU A 73 3.63 -21.66 6.27
CA GLU A 73 4.72 -22.32 6.99
C GLU A 73 6.00 -22.33 6.14
N ASP A 74 5.93 -22.76 4.88
CA ASP A 74 7.07 -22.74 3.95
C ASP A 74 7.67 -21.33 3.78
N LEU A 75 6.82 -20.29 3.73
CA LEU A 75 7.27 -18.89 3.65
C LEU A 75 7.95 -18.45 4.94
N LEU A 76 7.43 -18.87 6.09
CA LEU A 76 8.02 -18.58 7.39
C LEU A 76 9.41 -19.22 7.51
N GLU A 77 9.56 -20.49 7.10
CA GLU A 77 10.85 -21.19 7.07
C GLU A 77 11.88 -20.52 6.15
N GLN A 78 11.42 -19.91 5.06
CA GLN A 78 12.26 -19.12 4.15
C GLN A 78 12.59 -17.71 4.67
N GLY A 79 12.12 -17.34 5.86
CA GLY A 79 12.40 -16.05 6.51
C GLY A 79 11.39 -14.94 6.20
N PHE A 80 10.27 -15.26 5.54
CA PHE A 80 9.19 -14.30 5.31
C PHE A 80 8.17 -14.33 6.45
N HIS A 81 8.38 -13.46 7.43
CA HIS A 81 7.53 -13.33 8.62
C HIS A 81 6.24 -12.57 8.31
N ASP A 82 5.17 -12.86 9.06
CA ASP A 82 3.85 -12.20 8.99
C ASP A 82 3.18 -12.20 7.59
N CYS A 83 3.46 -13.24 6.80
CA CYS A 83 2.88 -13.40 5.47
C CYS A 83 1.41 -13.78 5.53
N LYS A 84 0.53 -12.87 5.13
CA LYS A 84 -0.87 -13.23 4.84
C LYS A 84 -1.02 -13.74 3.42
N VAL A 85 -1.18 -15.04 3.24
CA VAL A 85 -1.36 -15.67 1.92
C VAL A 85 -2.84 -15.78 1.57
N THR A 86 -3.17 -15.61 0.29
CA THR A 86 -4.54 -15.75 -0.22
C THR A 86 -4.52 -16.27 -1.66
N GLN A 87 -5.40 -17.22 -1.97
CA GLN A 87 -5.54 -17.74 -3.32
C GLN A 87 -6.29 -16.77 -4.22
N LEU A 88 -5.81 -16.58 -5.45
CA LEU A 88 -6.49 -15.73 -6.42
C LEU A 88 -7.76 -16.43 -6.93
N ILE A 89 -8.80 -15.62 -7.16
CA ILE A 89 -10.05 -16.07 -7.75
C ILE A 89 -10.18 -15.45 -9.15
N GLY A 90 -10.54 -16.27 -10.13
CA GLY A 90 -10.82 -15.84 -11.49
C GLY A 90 -11.94 -14.80 -11.50
N ARG A 91 -11.66 -13.61 -12.07
CA ARG A 91 -12.63 -12.49 -12.05
C ARG A 91 -13.98 -12.87 -12.68
N ILE A 92 -13.93 -13.61 -13.78
CA ILE A 92 -15.10 -14.07 -14.56
C ILE A 92 -15.63 -15.39 -13.99
N THR A 93 -14.79 -16.43 -13.95
CA THR A 93 -15.22 -17.79 -13.58
C THR A 93 -15.53 -17.98 -12.10
N LYS A 94 -15.08 -17.06 -11.24
CA LYS A 94 -15.10 -17.16 -9.77
C LYS A 94 -14.45 -18.43 -9.22
N GLN A 95 -13.63 -19.10 -10.03
CA GLN A 95 -12.91 -20.30 -9.62
C GLN A 95 -11.54 -19.95 -9.02
N LYS A 96 -11.12 -20.75 -8.04
CA LYS A 96 -9.77 -20.71 -7.47
C LYS A 96 -8.72 -20.91 -8.57
N LEU A 97 -7.70 -20.07 -8.59
CA LEU A 97 -6.60 -20.14 -9.55
C LEU A 97 -5.37 -20.80 -8.91
N PRO A 98 -4.49 -21.44 -9.69
CA PRO A 98 -3.19 -21.93 -9.24
C PRO A 98 -2.19 -20.77 -9.05
N ARG A 99 -2.63 -19.74 -8.33
CA ARG A 99 -1.88 -18.51 -8.06
C ARG A 99 -2.27 -18.04 -6.67
N PHE A 100 -1.27 -17.69 -5.87
CA PHE A 100 -1.45 -17.19 -4.52
C PHE A 100 -0.74 -15.84 -4.41
N TYR A 101 -1.21 -14.96 -3.52
CA TYR A 101 -0.50 -13.75 -3.17
C TYR A 101 -0.30 -13.66 -1.67
N GLY A 102 0.85 -13.15 -1.26
CA GLY A 102 1.21 -12.82 0.11
C GLY A 102 1.45 -11.32 0.26
N TYR A 103 1.22 -10.78 1.46
CA TYR A 103 1.81 -9.50 1.86
C TYR A 103 2.86 -9.77 2.92
N THR A 104 4.06 -9.22 2.73
CA THR A 104 5.12 -9.24 3.73
C THR A 104 5.28 -7.83 4.31
N PRO A 105 5.69 -7.69 5.57
CA PRO A 105 6.18 -6.42 6.09
C PRO A 105 7.31 -5.86 5.20
N PRO A 106 7.53 -4.54 5.22
CA PRO A 106 8.70 -3.94 4.60
C PRO A 106 9.97 -4.60 5.15
N GLN A 107 10.86 -5.07 4.26
CA GLN A 107 12.16 -5.59 4.66
C GLN A 107 13.09 -4.38 4.85
N HIS A 108 13.45 -4.10 6.10
CA HIS A 108 14.44 -3.08 6.47
C HIS A 108 15.80 -3.71 6.71
#